data_AF-A0A6G8CQL2-F1
#
_entry.id   AF-A0A6G8CQL2-F1
#
_cell.length_a   1.000
_cell.length_b   1.000
_cell.length_c   1.000
_cell.angle_alpha   90.00
_cell.angle_beta   90.00
_cell.angle_gamma   90.00
#
_symmetry.space_group_name_H-M   'P 1'
#
loop_
_entity.id
_entity.type
_entity.pdbx_description
1 polymer ?
#
loop_
_entity_poly.entity_id
_entity_poly.type
_entity_poly.pdbx_seq_one_letter_code
_entity_poly.pdbx_strand_id
1 'polypeptide(L)'
;MPDDLKSRIQTSAEQCGRSLHAELLARLEQSFDGINEDELQLQISRLEGELSGTKFATDALLASTTGRLATMAQAYSSLFTLMERLNELFDQVAGVAQSQIEGDDRDPVLAKARLETALAEKSRIDEIAETCADINDDLEARLLSGIRVAAEKADAGRKRSRAKPKQKP
;
A
#
# COMPACT_ATOMS: atom_id res chain seq x y z
N MET A 1 42.62 41.15 10.97
CA MET A 1 41.78 41.26 12.18
C MET A 1 41.61 42.74 12.46
N PRO A 2 40.37 43.26 12.57
CA PRO A 2 40.16 44.66 12.96
C PRO A 2 40.88 44.99 14.27
N ASP A 3 41.46 46.17 14.39
CA ASP A 3 42.31 46.51 15.55
C ASP A 3 41.53 46.45 16.88
N ASP A 4 40.25 46.84 16.86
CA ASP A 4 39.34 46.73 18.01
C ASP A 4 39.02 45.27 18.39
N LEU A 5 38.98 44.36 17.41
CA LEU A 5 38.82 42.93 17.70
C LEU A 5 40.12 42.33 18.23
N LYS A 6 41.26 42.77 17.70
CA LYS A 6 42.59 42.31 18.13
C LYS A 6 42.88 42.73 19.57
N SER A 7 42.57 43.97 19.94
CA SER A 7 42.75 44.47 21.31
C SER A 7 41.91 43.67 22.30
N ARG A 8 40.64 43.40 21.98
CA ARG A 8 39.73 42.62 22.83
C ARG A 8 40.20 41.18 23.04
N ILE A 9 40.68 40.52 21.99
CA ILE A 9 41.18 39.13 22.09
C ILE A 9 42.52 39.12 22.83
N GLN A 10 43.38 40.11 22.60
CA GLN A 10 44.65 40.27 23.33
C GLN A 10 44.40 40.44 24.85
N THR A 11 43.45 41.30 25.24
CA THR A 11 43.06 41.47 26.65
C THR A 11 42.53 40.18 27.25
N SER A 12 41.69 39.44 26.51
CA SER A 12 41.21 38.13 26.95
C SER A 12 42.34 37.11 27.13
N ALA A 13 43.29 37.07 26.19
CA ALA A 13 44.44 36.18 26.24
C ALA A 13 45.30 36.47 27.49
N GLU A 14 45.56 37.74 27.78
CA GLU A 14 46.30 38.19 28.95
C GLU A 14 45.58 37.83 30.26
N GLN A 15 44.25 38.02 30.33
CA GLN A 15 43.43 37.64 31.49
C GLN A 15 43.42 36.12 31.74
N CYS A 16 43.46 35.33 30.67
CA CYS A 16 43.51 33.86 30.76
C CYS A 16 44.93 33.29 30.87
N GLY A 17 45.98 34.13 30.89
CA GLY A 17 47.38 33.70 30.94
C GLY A 17 47.83 32.93 29.70
N ARG A 18 47.23 33.20 28.54
CA ARG A 18 47.49 32.54 27.24
C ARG A 18 48.15 33.49 26.27
N SER A 19 48.86 32.95 25.28
CA SER A 19 49.28 33.74 24.12
C SER A 19 48.05 34.11 23.28
N LEU A 20 48.11 35.22 22.54
CA LEU A 20 47.05 35.61 21.60
C LEU A 20 46.65 34.46 20.66
N HIS A 21 47.63 33.67 20.21
CA HIS A 21 47.41 32.53 19.34
C HIS A 21 46.69 31.37 20.06
N ALA A 22 47.08 31.05 21.29
CA ALA A 22 46.43 30.02 22.10
C ALA A 22 44.98 30.40 22.47
N GLU A 23 44.72 31.69 22.70
CA GLU A 23 43.36 32.20 22.97
C GLU A 23 42.46 32.11 21.72
N LEU A 24 43.00 32.38 20.54
CA LEU A 24 42.26 32.20 19.28
C LEU A 24 41.92 30.73 19.04
N LEU A 25 42.87 29.82 19.28
CA LEU A 25 42.64 28.38 19.15
C LEU A 25 41.57 27.90 20.13
N ALA A 26 41.65 28.28 21.40
CA ALA A 26 40.67 27.86 22.40
C ALA A 26 39.24 28.33 22.09
N ARG A 27 39.08 29.54 21.53
CA ARG A 27 37.77 30.05 21.10
C ARG A 27 37.24 29.32 19.87
N LEU A 28 38.13 28.92 18.96
CA LEU A 28 37.77 28.09 17.81
C LEU A 28 37.36 26.70 18.29
N GLU A 29 38.14 26.05 19.13
CA GLU A 29 37.83 24.74 19.73
C GLU A 29 36.46 24.76 20.43
N GLN A 30 36.20 25.76 21.29
CA GLN A 30 34.90 25.94 21.93
C GLN A 30 33.73 26.17 20.95
N SER A 31 33.99 26.77 19.79
CA SER A 31 32.96 26.96 18.76
C SER A 31 32.60 25.66 18.03
N PHE A 32 33.50 24.66 18.04
CA PHE A 32 33.27 23.32 17.49
C PHE A 32 32.73 22.33 18.53
N ASP A 33 33.07 22.49 19.82
CA ASP A 33 32.57 21.66 20.92
C ASP A 33 31.03 21.69 21.08
N GLY A 34 30.35 22.69 20.51
CA GLY A 34 28.89 22.77 20.49
C GLY A 34 28.19 21.78 19.56
N ILE A 35 28.93 21.14 18.65
CA ILE A 35 28.40 20.11 17.73
C ILE A 35 28.91 18.76 18.22
N ASN A 36 28.12 18.10 19.07
CA ASN A 36 28.42 16.76 19.56
C ASN A 36 28.18 15.74 18.44
N GLU A 37 29.17 15.59 17.56
CA GLU A 37 29.11 14.79 16.33
C GLU A 37 28.75 13.33 16.60
N ASP A 38 29.20 12.79 17.75
CA ASP A 38 28.87 11.46 18.24
C ASP A 38 27.37 11.30 18.57
N GLU A 39 26.73 12.33 19.12
CA GLU A 39 25.31 12.31 19.44
C GLU A 39 24.45 12.38 18.18
N LEU A 40 24.89 13.16 17.18
CA LEU A 40 24.26 13.20 15.86
C LEU A 40 24.38 11.86 15.14
N GLN A 41 25.56 11.22 15.17
CA GLN A 41 25.75 9.89 14.59
C GLN A 41 24.87 8.84 15.28
N LEU A 42 24.77 8.88 16.61
CA LEU A 42 23.89 7.97 17.36
C LEU A 42 22.41 8.14 16.98
N GLN A 43 21.95 9.39 16.81
CA GLN A 43 20.59 9.68 16.36
C GLN A 43 20.34 9.22 14.91
N ILE A 44 21.31 9.41 14.01
CA ILE A 44 21.24 8.94 12.62
C ILE A 44 21.09 7.42 12.59
N SER A 45 21.98 6.69 13.28
CA SER A 45 21.92 5.22 13.31
C SER A 45 20.61 4.70 13.90
N ARG A 46 20.07 5.37 14.93
CA ARG A 46 18.76 5.03 15.50
C ARG A 46 17.64 5.21 14.48
N LEU A 47 17.59 6.37 13.81
CA LEU A 47 16.56 6.67 12.81
C LEU A 47 16.65 5.73 11.60
N GLU A 48 17.86 5.35 11.19
CA GLU A 48 18.08 4.35 10.13
C GLU A 48 17.55 2.98 10.53
N GLY A 49 17.78 2.57 11.79
CA GLY A 49 17.22 1.33 12.34
C GLY A 49 15.70 1.32 12.38
N GLU A 50 15.09 2.39 12.89
CA GLU A 50 13.62 2.55 12.93
C GLU A 50 13.01 2.59 11.52
N LEU A 51 13.66 3.29 10.57
CA LEU A 51 13.24 3.34 9.18
C LEU A 51 13.34 1.96 8.50
N SER A 52 14.42 1.21 8.76
CA SER A 52 14.60 -0.13 8.21
C SER A 52 13.55 -1.10 8.75
N GLY A 53 13.28 -1.07 10.07
CA GLY A 53 12.27 -1.91 10.70
C GLY A 53 10.84 -1.60 10.20
N THR A 54 10.50 -0.32 10.05
CA THR A 54 9.20 0.09 9.51
C THR A 54 9.04 -0.31 8.04
N LYS A 55 10.09 -0.16 7.22
CA LYS A 55 10.10 -0.63 5.83
C LYS A 55 9.84 -2.13 5.74
N PHE A 56 10.52 -2.94 6.55
CA PHE A 56 10.32 -4.39 6.57
C PHE A 56 8.88 -4.76 6.94
N ALA A 57 8.32 -4.11 7.96
CA ALA A 57 6.94 -4.34 8.38
C ALA A 57 5.93 -3.95 7.27
N THR A 58 6.16 -2.84 6.57
CA THR A 58 5.29 -2.43 5.45
C THR A 58 5.39 -3.36 4.26
N ASP A 59 6.60 -3.82 3.91
CA ASP A 59 6.82 -4.75 2.80
C ASP A 59 6.15 -6.11 3.08
N ALA A 60 6.23 -6.59 4.33
CA ALA A 60 5.57 -7.82 4.76
C ALA A 60 4.03 -7.70 4.72
N LEU A 61 3.47 -6.58 5.16
CA LEU A 61 2.04 -6.31 5.08
C LEU A 61 1.56 -6.22 3.63
N LEU A 62 2.33 -5.56 2.76
CA LEU A 62 2.05 -5.50 1.33
C LEU A 62 2.06 -6.89 0.70
N ALA A 63 3.08 -7.71 0.95
CA ALA A 63 3.17 -9.06 0.42
C ALA A 63 2.02 -9.96 0.91
N SER A 64 1.64 -9.84 2.19
CA SER A 64 0.52 -10.60 2.76
C SER A 64 -0.81 -10.21 2.14
N THR A 65 -1.06 -8.91 1.96
CA THR A 65 -2.32 -8.40 1.40
C THR A 65 -2.44 -8.70 -0.09
N THR A 66 -1.37 -8.55 -0.88
CA THR A 66 -1.37 -8.93 -2.30
C THR A 66 -1.55 -10.43 -2.49
N GLY A 67 -0.92 -11.26 -1.66
CA GLY A 67 -1.14 -12.71 -1.67
C GLY A 67 -2.60 -13.09 -1.42
N ARG A 68 -3.24 -12.49 -0.40
CA ARG A 68 -4.67 -12.72 -0.12
C ARG A 68 -5.58 -12.29 -1.26
N LEU A 69 -5.31 -11.15 -1.88
CA LEU A 69 -6.08 -10.65 -3.02
C LEU A 69 -5.93 -11.58 -4.23
N ALA A 70 -4.72 -12.07 -4.51
CA ALA A 70 -4.50 -13.03 -5.58
C ALA A 70 -5.27 -14.34 -5.35
N THR A 71 -5.30 -14.86 -4.11
CA THR A 71 -6.10 -16.05 -3.78
C THR A 71 -7.60 -15.78 -3.93
N MET A 72 -8.10 -14.60 -3.52
CA MET A 72 -9.50 -14.23 -3.72
C MET A 72 -9.85 -14.12 -5.21
N ALA A 73 -9.00 -13.48 -6.02
CA ALA A 73 -9.21 -13.38 -7.46
C ALA A 73 -9.28 -14.76 -8.13
N GLN A 74 -8.40 -15.69 -7.72
CA GLN A 74 -8.44 -17.07 -8.21
C GLN A 74 -9.72 -17.81 -7.79
N ALA A 75 -10.18 -17.60 -6.55
CA ALA A 75 -11.44 -18.17 -6.08
C ALA A 75 -12.64 -17.64 -6.88
N TYR A 76 -12.71 -16.33 -7.13
CA TYR A 76 -13.77 -15.74 -7.96
C TYR A 76 -13.74 -16.24 -9.41
N SER A 77 -12.56 -16.34 -10.01
CA SER A 77 -12.42 -16.93 -11.35
C SER A 77 -12.92 -18.37 -11.40
N SER A 78 -12.58 -19.19 -10.39
CA SER A 78 -13.08 -20.57 -10.31
C SER A 78 -14.60 -20.66 -10.13
N LEU A 79 -15.17 -19.73 -9.36
CA LEU A 79 -16.62 -19.62 -9.15
C LEU A 79 -17.33 -19.24 -10.45
N PHE A 80 -16.74 -18.32 -11.22
CA PHE A 80 -17.26 -17.91 -12.52
C PHE A 80 -17.30 -19.08 -13.51
N THR A 81 -16.19 -19.83 -13.66
CA THR A 81 -16.16 -21.03 -14.52
C THR A 81 -17.16 -22.09 -14.06
N LEU A 82 -17.38 -22.22 -12.75
CA LEU A 82 -18.36 -23.16 -12.23
C LEU A 82 -19.80 -22.73 -12.57
N MET A 83 -20.11 -21.43 -12.50
CA MET A 83 -21.41 -20.91 -12.93
C MET A 83 -21.64 -21.10 -14.43
N GLU A 84 -20.64 -20.83 -15.29
CA GLU A 84 -20.75 -21.08 -16.74
C GLU A 84 -21.11 -22.54 -17.01
N ARG A 85 -20.40 -23.47 -16.37
CA ARG A 85 -20.66 -24.91 -16.51
C ARG A 85 -22.03 -25.33 -15.97
N LEU A 86 -22.48 -24.67 -14.91
CA LEU A 86 -23.81 -24.90 -14.36
C LEU A 86 -24.90 -24.41 -15.33
N ASN A 87 -24.66 -23.28 -16.01
CA ASN A 87 -25.53 -22.74 -17.05
C ASN A 87 -25.62 -23.68 -18.27
N GLU A 88 -24.48 -24.22 -18.72
CA GLU A 88 -24.44 -25.23 -19.79
C GLU A 88 -25.25 -26.49 -19.43
N LEU A 89 -25.15 -26.95 -18.17
CA LEU A 89 -25.94 -28.10 -17.69
C LEU A 89 -27.44 -27.78 -17.67
N PHE A 90 -27.83 -26.57 -17.29
CA PHE A 90 -29.22 -26.13 -17.36
C PHE A 90 -29.75 -26.12 -18.78
N ASP A 91 -28.98 -25.61 -19.74
CA ASP A 91 -29.36 -25.61 -21.16
C ASP A 91 -29.51 -27.04 -21.70
N GLN A 92 -28.64 -27.97 -21.29
CA GLN A 92 -28.76 -29.38 -21.63
C GLN A 92 -30.03 -30.01 -21.04
N VAL A 93 -30.32 -29.76 -19.77
CA VAL A 93 -31.53 -30.28 -19.10
C VAL A 93 -32.79 -29.70 -19.76
N ALA A 94 -32.78 -28.41 -20.10
CA ALA A 94 -33.88 -27.76 -20.80
C ALA A 94 -34.10 -28.38 -22.19
N GLY A 95 -33.04 -28.58 -22.97
CA GLY A 95 -33.12 -29.23 -24.29
C GLY A 95 -33.62 -30.69 -24.22
N VAL A 96 -33.19 -31.45 -23.21
CA VAL A 96 -33.69 -32.82 -22.97
C VAL A 96 -35.15 -32.82 -22.55
N ALA A 97 -35.56 -31.92 -21.66
CA ALA A 97 -36.97 -31.80 -21.25
C ALA A 97 -37.86 -31.40 -22.42
N GLN A 98 -37.40 -30.47 -23.27
CA GLN A 98 -38.14 -30.01 -24.44
C GLN A 98 -38.29 -31.11 -25.50
N SER A 99 -37.23 -31.87 -25.78
CA SER A 99 -37.32 -33.03 -26.69
C SER A 99 -38.22 -34.16 -26.15
N GLN A 100 -38.31 -34.34 -24.83
CA GLN A 100 -39.27 -35.28 -24.21
C GLN A 100 -40.73 -34.81 -24.30
N ILE A 101 -40.97 -33.50 -24.28
CA ILE A 101 -42.31 -32.92 -24.52
C ILE A 101 -42.74 -33.14 -25.97
N GLU A 102 -41.80 -33.03 -26.92
CA GLU A 102 -42.06 -33.20 -28.35
C GLU A 102 -42.09 -34.68 -28.83
N GLY A 103 -41.51 -35.61 -28.06
CA GLY A 103 -41.25 -37.01 -28.46
C GLY A 103 -42.13 -38.13 -27.88
N ASP A 104 -43.11 -37.83 -27.04
CA ASP A 104 -44.27 -38.69 -26.70
C ASP A 104 -44.02 -40.10 -26.10
N ASP A 105 -43.35 -40.24 -24.94
CA ASP A 105 -43.38 -41.52 -24.17
C ASP A 105 -43.32 -41.36 -22.62
N ARG A 106 -43.28 -40.14 -22.07
CA ARG A 106 -43.34 -39.89 -20.62
C ARG A 106 -44.17 -38.65 -20.29
N ASP A 107 -44.79 -38.70 -19.11
CA ASP A 107 -45.76 -37.74 -18.56
C ASP A 107 -45.41 -36.26 -18.85
N PRO A 108 -46.06 -35.61 -19.84
CA PRO A 108 -45.66 -34.30 -20.36
C PRO A 108 -45.81 -33.16 -19.35
N VAL A 109 -46.68 -33.34 -18.35
CA VAL A 109 -46.84 -32.41 -17.22
C VAL A 109 -45.58 -32.35 -16.36
N LEU A 110 -44.96 -33.50 -16.10
CA LEU A 110 -43.73 -33.59 -15.31
C LEU A 110 -42.53 -33.00 -16.08
N ALA A 111 -42.47 -33.22 -17.40
CA ALA A 111 -41.44 -32.65 -18.26
C ALA A 111 -41.54 -31.11 -18.32
N LYS A 112 -42.75 -30.57 -18.46
CA LYS A 112 -42.99 -29.12 -18.44
C LYS A 112 -42.64 -28.47 -17.09
N ALA A 113 -43.00 -29.11 -15.97
CA ALA A 113 -42.63 -28.61 -14.63
C ALA A 113 -41.10 -28.59 -14.42
N ARG A 114 -40.38 -29.60 -14.94
CA ARG A 114 -38.91 -29.64 -14.90
C ARG A 114 -38.27 -28.55 -15.75
N LEU A 115 -38.83 -28.27 -16.93
CA LEU A 115 -38.39 -27.19 -17.80
C LEU A 115 -38.58 -25.82 -17.13
N GLU A 116 -39.76 -25.56 -16.56
CA GLU A 116 -40.04 -24.30 -15.84
C GLU A 116 -39.10 -24.12 -14.64
N THR A 117 -38.82 -25.19 -13.89
CA THR A 117 -37.86 -25.16 -12.77
C THR A 117 -36.44 -24.87 -13.26
N ALA A 118 -36.00 -25.53 -14.33
CA ALA A 118 -34.68 -25.32 -14.92
C ALA A 118 -34.49 -23.88 -15.46
N LEU A 119 -35.51 -23.32 -16.11
CA LEU A 119 -35.50 -21.94 -16.58
C LEU A 119 -35.48 -20.92 -15.43
N ALA A 120 -36.23 -21.19 -14.35
CA ALA A 120 -36.21 -20.35 -13.16
C ALA A 120 -34.85 -20.38 -12.45
N GLU A 121 -34.22 -21.55 -12.34
CA GLU A 121 -32.87 -21.68 -11.79
C GLU A 121 -31.83 -21.00 -12.67
N LYS A 122 -31.93 -21.13 -14.00
CA LYS A 122 -31.08 -20.41 -14.96
C LYS A 122 -31.15 -18.90 -14.77
N SER A 123 -32.36 -18.34 -14.74
CA SER A 123 -32.57 -16.90 -14.50
C SER A 123 -31.92 -16.43 -13.20
N ARG A 124 -31.98 -17.25 -12.14
CA ARG A 124 -31.37 -16.91 -10.85
C ARG A 124 -29.85 -16.95 -10.88
N ILE A 125 -29.26 -17.83 -11.69
CA ILE A 125 -27.82 -17.90 -11.88
C ILE A 125 -27.32 -16.71 -12.69
N ASP A 126 -28.06 -16.31 -13.71
CA ASP A 126 -27.72 -15.12 -14.50
C ASP A 126 -27.73 -13.85 -13.60
N GLU A 127 -28.70 -13.70 -12.69
CA GLU A 127 -28.73 -12.63 -11.69
C GLU A 127 -27.52 -12.68 -10.73
N ILE A 128 -27.14 -13.87 -10.27
CA ILE A 128 -25.95 -14.06 -9.41
C ILE A 128 -24.69 -13.69 -10.18
N ALA A 129 -24.61 -14.06 -11.46
CA ALA A 129 -23.46 -13.77 -12.32
C ALA A 129 -23.27 -12.28 -12.54
N GLU A 130 -24.36 -11.55 -12.79
CA GLU A 130 -24.36 -10.09 -12.89
C GLU A 130 -23.90 -9.45 -11.56
N THR A 131 -24.44 -9.91 -10.43
CA THR A 131 -24.04 -9.42 -9.10
C THR A 131 -22.55 -9.69 -8.81
N CYS A 132 -22.03 -10.85 -9.23
CA CYS A 132 -20.62 -11.17 -9.09
C CYS A 132 -19.72 -10.28 -9.96
N ALA A 133 -20.16 -9.94 -11.17
CA ALA A 133 -19.46 -9.01 -12.05
C ALA A 133 -19.38 -7.61 -11.41
N ASP A 134 -20.50 -7.09 -10.90
CA ASP A 134 -20.57 -5.79 -10.21
C ASP A 134 -19.64 -5.73 -8.99
N ILE A 135 -19.61 -6.79 -8.18
CA ILE A 135 -18.72 -6.87 -7.01
C ILE A 135 -17.25 -6.88 -7.45
N ASN A 136 -16.93 -7.57 -8.54
CA ASN A 136 -15.56 -7.62 -9.05
C ASN A 136 -15.10 -6.24 -9.55
N ASP A 137 -15.97 -5.53 -10.27
CA ASP A 137 -15.71 -4.17 -10.75
C ASP A 137 -15.52 -3.17 -9.58
N ASP A 138 -16.35 -3.25 -8.52
CA ASP A 138 -16.17 -2.43 -7.31
C ASP A 138 -14.85 -2.73 -6.58
N LEU A 139 -14.49 -4.02 -6.47
CA LEU A 139 -13.23 -4.43 -5.86
C LEU A 139 -12.03 -3.91 -6.66
N GLU A 140 -12.07 -3.98 -7.99
CA GLU A 140 -11.02 -3.45 -8.86
C GLU A 140 -10.90 -1.93 -8.74
N ALA A 141 -12.02 -1.21 -8.75
CA ALA A 141 -12.05 0.24 -8.55
C ALA A 141 -11.46 0.66 -7.19
N ARG A 142 -11.81 -0.07 -6.12
CA ARG A 142 -11.28 0.15 -4.77
C ARG A 142 -9.78 -0.13 -4.67
N LEU A 143 -9.31 -1.17 -5.35
CA LEU A 143 -7.89 -1.50 -5.43
C LEU A 143 -7.09 -0.39 -6.11
N LEU A 144 -7.53 0.06 -7.28
CA LEU A 144 -6.88 1.15 -8.01
C LEU A 144 -6.89 2.46 -7.21
N SER A 145 -8.01 2.77 -6.54
CA SER A 145 -8.12 3.93 -5.65
C SER A 145 -7.15 3.83 -4.46
N GLY A 146 -7.07 2.65 -3.82
CA GLY A 146 -6.14 2.39 -2.72
C GLY A 146 -4.67 2.56 -3.13
N ILE A 147 -4.29 2.02 -4.30
CA ILE A 147 -2.95 2.17 -4.87
C ILE A 147 -2.64 3.66 -5.12
N ARG A 148 -3.59 4.41 -5.67
CA ARG A 148 -3.43 5.85 -5.93
C ARG A 148 -3.23 6.65 -4.64
N VAL A 149 -4.05 6.42 -3.63
CA VAL A 149 -3.92 7.10 -2.32
C VAL A 149 -2.59 6.76 -1.66
N ALA A 150 -2.13 5.50 -1.76
CA ALA A 150 -0.82 5.09 -1.25
C ALA A 150 0.33 5.81 -1.97
N ALA A 151 0.26 5.92 -3.31
CA ALA A 151 1.23 6.65 -4.11
C ALA A 151 1.27 8.14 -3.76
N GLU A 152 0.11 8.80 -3.63
CA GLU A 152 0.00 10.21 -3.27
C GLU A 152 0.57 10.48 -1.86
N LYS A 153 0.33 9.59 -0.89
CA LYS A 153 0.92 9.68 0.46
C LYS A 153 2.44 9.50 0.44
N ALA A 154 2.95 8.56 -0.34
CA ALA A 154 4.39 8.34 -0.50
C ALA A 154 5.08 9.57 -1.10
N ASP A 155 4.46 10.20 -2.11
CA ASP A 155 4.96 11.42 -2.74
C ASP A 155 4.89 12.64 -1.82
N ALA A 156 3.81 12.78 -1.05
CA ALA A 156 3.69 13.81 -0.02
C ALA A 156 4.77 13.66 1.07
N GLY A 157 5.08 12.42 1.46
CA GLY A 157 6.19 12.08 2.35
C GLY A 157 7.54 12.54 1.80
N ARG A 158 7.85 12.25 0.52
CA ARG A 158 9.09 12.70 -0.15
C ARG A 158 9.19 14.22 -0.26
N LYS A 159 8.07 14.91 -0.51
CA LYS A 159 8.06 16.38 -0.60
C LYS A 159 8.28 17.02 0.77
N ARG A 160 7.72 16.45 1.85
CA ARG A 160 7.92 16.93 3.23
C ARG A 160 9.35 16.69 3.72
N SER A 161 9.98 15.56 3.39
CA SER A 161 11.38 15.31 3.76
C SER A 161 12.37 16.24 3.04
N ARG A 162 12.04 16.67 1.81
CA ARG A 162 12.80 17.72 1.08
C ARG A 162 12.60 19.14 1.62
N ALA A 163 11.52 19.41 2.36
CA ALA A 163 11.15 20.74 2.82
C ALA A 163 11.66 21.10 4.21
N LYS A 164 12.55 20.31 4.84
CA LYS A 164 13.12 20.67 6.14
C LYS A 164 13.83 22.04 6.05
N PRO A 165 13.52 22.99 6.95
CA PRO A 165 14.05 24.34 6.88
C PRO A 165 15.55 24.30 7.18
N LYS A 166 16.34 24.98 6.34
CA LYS A 166 17.73 25.33 6.65
C LYS A 166 17.73 26.06 7.99
N GLN A 167 18.18 25.40 9.05
CA GLN A 167 18.47 26.06 10.32
C GLN A 167 19.52 27.13 10.01
N LYS A 168 19.15 28.39 10.25
CA LYS A 168 20.04 29.53 10.06
C LYS A 168 21.12 29.51 11.16
N PRO A 169 22.35 29.93 10.82
CA PRO A 169 23.51 29.91 11.72
C PRO A 169 23.37 30.89 12.88
#